data_AF-A0A9W4WD60-F1
#
_entry.id   AF-A0A9W4WD60-F1
#
_cell.length_a   1.000
_cell.length_b   1.000
_cell.length_c   1.000
_cell.angle_alpha   90.00
_cell.angle_beta   90.00
_cell.angle_gamma   90.00
#
_symmetry.space_group_name_H-M   'P 1'
#
loop_
_entity.id
_entity.type
_entity.pdbx_description
1 polymer ?
#
loop_
_entity_poly.entity_id
_entity_poly.type
_entity_poly.pdbx_seq_one_letter_code
_entity_poly.pdbx_strand_id
1 'polypeptide(L)'
;ITARIIADPRTINKMVLVYGAVLSQNQVFNMLDKMSGETTKRDYMSAEAMEAAVTESLTAGALMENAFDHRMKIFYEYWYSMGVRGDNTPQYAEFLGYIDGTKLYPDFKPTTFEAFLKEVLDGKSVTIYESLKHDLEKEAKKLWT
;
A
#
# COMPACT_ATOMS: atom_id res chain seq x y z
N ILE A 1 -16.72 -6.10 2.72
CA ILE A 1 -17.27 -4.83 3.23
C ILE A 1 -17.82 -3.92 2.14
N THR A 2 -17.13 -3.79 0.99
CA THR A 2 -17.52 -2.92 -0.13
C THR A 2 -18.99 -3.02 -0.56
N ALA A 3 -19.52 -4.24 -0.73
CA ALA A 3 -20.93 -4.43 -1.08
C ALA A 3 -21.91 -3.86 -0.02
N ARG A 4 -21.55 -3.94 1.27
CA ARG A 4 -22.37 -3.35 2.34
C ARG A 4 -22.37 -1.83 2.26
N ILE A 5 -21.20 -1.23 1.99
CA ILE A 5 -21.06 0.22 1.79
C ILE A 5 -21.93 0.68 0.62
N ILE A 6 -21.84 0.01 -0.53
CA ILE A 6 -22.63 0.40 -1.72
C ILE A 6 -24.14 0.37 -1.44
N ALA A 7 -24.60 -0.60 -0.64
CA ALA A 7 -26.01 -0.77 -0.32
C ALA A 7 -26.49 0.09 0.86
N ASP A 8 -25.60 0.74 1.62
CA ASP A 8 -25.97 1.49 2.81
C ASP A 8 -26.41 2.93 2.46
N PRO A 9 -27.67 3.32 2.73
CA PRO A 9 -28.14 4.66 2.42
C PRO A 9 -27.39 5.76 3.19
N ARG A 10 -26.74 5.44 4.31
CA ARG A 10 -25.93 6.38 5.10
C ARG A 10 -24.65 6.83 4.38
N THR A 11 -24.24 6.13 3.33
CA THR A 11 -22.98 6.39 2.60
C THR A 11 -23.18 6.99 1.21
N ILE A 12 -24.41 7.33 0.81
CA ILE A 12 -24.70 7.99 -0.48
C ILE A 12 -23.99 9.35 -0.56
N ASN A 13 -23.21 9.55 -1.64
CA ASN A 13 -22.40 10.76 -1.87
C ASN A 13 -21.42 11.07 -0.73
N LYS A 14 -20.89 10.04 -0.08
CA LYS A 14 -19.90 10.16 1.00
C LYS A 14 -18.67 9.32 0.67
N MET A 15 -17.51 9.83 1.12
CA MET A 15 -16.30 9.04 1.19
C MET A 15 -16.32 8.22 2.49
N VAL A 16 -15.93 6.95 2.40
CA VAL A 16 -15.92 6.02 3.54
C VAL A 16 -14.53 5.44 3.66
N LEU A 17 -13.89 5.61 4.82
CA LEU A 17 -12.66 4.91 5.14
C LEU A 17 -13.00 3.64 5.95
N VAL A 18 -12.56 2.48 5.46
CA VAL A 18 -12.54 1.23 6.23
C VAL A 18 -11.14 0.68 6.21
N TYR A 19 -10.64 0.26 7.37
CA TYR A 19 -9.31 -0.30 7.52
C TYR A 19 -9.34 -1.44 8.54
N GLY A 20 -8.42 -2.40 8.39
CA GLY A 20 -8.24 -3.49 9.36
C GLY A 20 -7.02 -3.34 10.26
N ALA A 21 -6.02 -2.57 9.82
CA ALA A 21 -4.84 -2.26 10.61
C ALA A 21 -4.32 -0.88 10.20
N VAL A 22 -3.67 -0.20 11.14
CA VAL A 22 -2.90 1.01 10.91
C VAL A 22 -1.48 0.69 11.36
N LEU A 23 -0.61 0.43 10.40
CA LEU A 23 0.77 -0.01 10.64
C LEU A 23 1.74 0.89 9.89
N SER A 24 2.83 1.25 10.55
CA SER A 24 4.01 1.81 9.90
C SER A 24 4.76 0.71 9.13
N GLN A 25 5.58 1.13 8.15
CA GLN A 25 6.45 0.23 7.41
C GLN A 25 7.39 -0.56 8.34
N ASN A 26 7.89 0.08 9.41
CA ASN A 26 8.72 -0.57 10.41
C ASN A 26 7.95 -1.67 11.16
N GLN A 27 6.68 -1.46 11.51
CA GLN A 27 5.86 -2.50 12.18
C GLN A 27 5.59 -3.69 11.25
N VAL A 28 5.30 -3.42 9.97
CA VAL A 28 5.16 -4.47 8.94
C VAL A 28 6.42 -5.33 8.88
N PHE A 29 7.57 -4.66 8.77
CA PHE A 29 8.86 -5.32 8.63
C PHE A 29 9.31 -6.08 9.88
N ASN A 30 9.10 -5.51 11.07
CA ASN A 30 9.37 -6.18 12.33
C ASN A 30 8.51 -7.44 12.50
N MET A 31 7.25 -7.39 12.04
CA MET A 31 6.36 -8.56 12.08
C MET A 31 6.81 -9.64 11.10
N LEU A 32 7.22 -9.25 9.88
CA LEU A 32 7.81 -10.17 8.90
C LEU A 32 9.03 -10.88 9.48
N ASP A 33 10.03 -10.13 9.95
CA ASP A 33 11.28 -10.68 10.49
C ASP A 33 10.99 -11.66 11.65
N LYS A 34 10.10 -11.26 12.57
CA LYS A 34 9.71 -12.09 13.70
C LYS A 34 9.06 -13.41 13.26
N MET A 35 8.18 -13.36 12.26
CA MET A 35 7.40 -14.53 11.84
C MET A 35 8.17 -15.46 10.90
N SER A 36 9.08 -14.93 10.07
CA SER A 36 9.95 -15.72 9.21
C SER A 36 11.16 -16.29 9.95
N GLY A 37 11.60 -15.65 11.04
CA GLY A 37 12.87 -15.96 11.71
C GLY A 37 14.09 -15.38 10.99
N GLU A 38 13.88 -14.53 9.99
CA GLU A 38 14.92 -13.87 9.21
C GLU A 38 15.07 -12.41 9.65
N THR A 39 16.24 -11.83 9.39
CA THR A 39 16.48 -10.39 9.62
C THR A 39 16.71 -9.72 8.28
N THR A 40 15.80 -8.83 7.89
CA THR A 40 15.93 -8.12 6.63
C THR A 40 16.80 -6.86 6.79
N LYS A 41 17.71 -6.60 5.84
CA LYS A 41 18.46 -5.33 5.77
C LYS A 41 17.49 -4.17 5.47
N ARG A 42 17.61 -3.07 6.22
CA ARG A 42 16.79 -1.86 6.04
C ARG A 42 17.61 -0.74 5.43
N ASP A 43 17.19 -0.28 4.26
CA ASP A 43 17.70 0.96 3.65
C ASP A 43 16.65 2.05 3.85
N TYR A 44 17.04 3.13 4.55
CA TYR A 44 16.15 4.23 4.89
C TYR A 44 16.43 5.44 3.98
N MET A 45 15.37 6.17 3.64
CA MET A 45 15.46 7.43 2.94
C MET A 45 14.88 8.54 3.83
N SER A 46 15.55 9.69 3.88
CA SER A 46 15.06 10.83 4.68
C SER A 46 13.84 11.48 4.00
N ALA A 47 13.06 12.23 4.78
CA ALA A 47 11.92 12.96 4.26
C ALA A 47 12.34 13.99 3.19
N GLU A 48 13.47 14.67 3.40
CA GLU A 48 14.03 15.66 2.47
C GLU A 48 14.50 15.01 1.16
N ALA A 49 15.11 13.83 1.24
CA ALA A 49 15.50 13.06 0.06
C ALA A 49 14.27 12.59 -0.74
N MET A 50 13.20 12.17 -0.05
CA MET A 50 11.93 11.85 -0.71
C MET A 50 11.29 13.07 -1.36
N GLU A 51 11.23 14.19 -0.67
CA GLU A 51 10.67 15.44 -1.18
C GLU A 51 11.41 15.91 -2.43
N ALA A 52 12.75 15.89 -2.40
CA ALA A 52 13.57 16.20 -3.58
C ALA A 52 13.28 15.24 -4.75
N ALA A 53 13.16 13.94 -4.48
CA ALA A 53 12.87 12.93 -5.50
C ALA A 53 11.47 13.09 -6.13
N VAL A 54 10.51 13.69 -5.43
CA VAL A 54 9.15 13.87 -5.95
C VAL A 54 8.87 15.26 -6.52
N THR A 55 9.71 16.25 -6.25
CA THR A 55 9.51 17.64 -6.70
C THR A 55 9.65 17.80 -8.22
N GLU A 56 10.53 17.02 -8.85
CA GLU A 56 10.68 17.04 -10.31
C GLU A 56 9.42 16.45 -10.97
N SER A 57 8.73 17.26 -11.78
CA SER A 57 7.52 16.83 -12.48
C SER A 57 7.87 16.14 -13.78
N LEU A 58 7.21 15.01 -14.08
CA LEU A 58 7.26 14.41 -15.40
C LEU A 58 6.52 15.31 -16.39
N THR A 59 7.09 15.51 -17.59
CA THR A 59 6.37 16.22 -18.65
C THR A 59 5.22 15.35 -19.18
N ALA A 60 4.17 15.99 -19.69
CA ALA A 60 3.05 15.27 -20.31
C ALA A 60 3.50 14.34 -21.46
N GLY A 61 4.55 14.73 -22.21
CA GLY A 61 5.14 13.91 -23.26
C GLY A 61 5.80 12.63 -22.74
N ALA A 62 6.54 12.71 -21.63
CA ALA A 62 7.21 11.56 -21.01
C ALA A 62 6.21 10.50 -20.50
N LEU A 63 5.05 10.93 -19.98
CA LEU A 63 4.00 10.02 -19.51
C LEU A 63 3.26 9.29 -20.64
N MET A 64 3.11 9.94 -21.81
CA MET A 64 2.37 9.38 -22.93
C MET A 64 3.15 8.32 -23.72
N GLU A 65 4.47 8.30 -23.61
CA GLU A 65 5.31 7.32 -24.30
C GLU A 65 5.26 5.95 -23.60
N ASN A 66 5.52 5.90 -22.29
CA ASN A 66 5.34 4.70 -21.48
C ASN A 66 5.40 4.99 -19.96
N ALA A 67 4.26 4.94 -19.27
CA ALA A 67 4.22 5.15 -17.82
C ALA A 67 5.08 4.15 -17.00
N PHE A 68 5.35 2.95 -17.52
CA PHE A 68 6.20 1.97 -16.83
C PHE A 68 7.68 2.37 -16.74
N ASP A 69 8.15 3.21 -17.66
CA ASP A 69 9.53 3.72 -17.64
C ASP A 69 9.74 4.72 -16.50
N HIS A 70 8.64 5.26 -15.97
CA HIS A 70 8.63 6.19 -14.84
C HIS A 70 8.10 5.58 -13.53
N ARG A 71 7.98 4.25 -13.45
CA ARG A 71 7.41 3.56 -12.28
C ARG A 71 8.06 3.93 -10.95
N MET A 72 9.38 4.17 -10.92
CA MET A 72 10.07 4.57 -9.69
C MET A 72 9.62 5.93 -9.18
N LYS A 73 9.31 6.86 -10.07
CA LYS A 73 8.74 8.16 -9.69
C LYS A 73 7.37 7.98 -9.07
N ILE A 74 6.52 7.16 -9.68
CA ILE A 74 5.19 6.81 -9.14
C ILE A 74 5.31 6.19 -7.74
N PHE A 75 6.25 5.26 -7.54
CA PHE A 75 6.51 4.68 -6.22
C PHE A 75 6.99 5.71 -5.21
N TYR A 76 7.90 6.62 -5.55
CA TYR A 76 8.36 7.67 -4.65
C TYR A 76 7.25 8.65 -4.28
N GLU A 77 6.41 9.07 -5.23
CA GLU A 77 5.25 9.91 -4.96
C GLU A 77 4.26 9.23 -4.00
N TYR A 78 3.99 7.94 -4.24
CA TYR A 78 3.13 7.15 -3.39
C TYR A 78 3.70 6.99 -1.97
N TRP A 79 4.97 6.59 -1.85
CA TRP A 79 5.64 6.46 -0.57
C TRP A 79 5.75 7.80 0.17
N TYR A 80 5.95 8.91 -0.52
CA TYR A 80 6.00 10.24 0.11
C TYR A 80 4.63 10.61 0.68
N SER A 81 3.56 10.38 -0.08
CA SER A 81 2.18 10.58 0.38
C SER A 81 1.86 9.77 1.64
N MET A 82 2.16 8.47 1.66
CA MET A 82 1.81 7.60 2.79
C MET A 82 2.81 7.66 3.96
N GLY A 83 4.10 7.74 3.67
CA GLY A 83 5.18 7.55 4.65
C GLY A 83 5.72 8.84 5.26
N VAL A 84 5.56 9.96 4.57
CA VAL A 84 5.99 11.28 5.07
C VAL A 84 4.80 12.17 5.39
N ARG A 85 3.86 12.34 4.45
CA ARG A 85 2.68 13.22 4.64
C ARG A 85 1.56 12.56 5.45
N GLY A 86 1.46 11.23 5.42
CA GLY A 86 0.46 10.48 6.17
C GLY A 86 -0.96 10.61 5.62
N ASP A 87 -1.11 10.83 4.31
CA ASP A 87 -2.41 11.05 3.67
C ASP A 87 -3.37 9.85 3.81
N ASN A 88 -2.85 8.66 4.07
CA ASN A 88 -3.61 7.43 4.20
C ASN A 88 -4.00 7.10 5.65
N THR A 89 -3.82 8.03 6.60
CA THR A 89 -4.13 7.80 8.02
C THR A 89 -5.62 8.03 8.32
N PRO A 90 -6.21 7.34 9.32
CA PRO A 90 -7.58 7.60 9.76
C PRO A 90 -7.80 9.05 10.21
N GLN A 91 -6.79 9.66 10.83
CA GLN A 91 -6.81 11.06 11.26
C GLN A 91 -6.95 12.01 10.06
N TYR A 92 -6.25 11.72 8.95
CA TYR A 92 -6.37 12.50 7.73
C TYR A 92 -7.75 12.33 7.06
N ALA A 93 -8.29 11.11 7.06
CA ALA A 93 -9.64 10.86 6.57
C ALA A 93 -10.72 11.56 7.41
N GLU A 94 -10.57 11.59 8.74
CA GLU A 94 -11.43 12.35 9.65
C GLU A 94 -11.38 13.85 9.36
N PHE A 95 -10.17 14.40 9.16
CA PHE A 95 -9.98 15.79 8.74
C PHE A 95 -10.70 16.12 7.43
N LEU A 96 -10.70 15.20 6.46
CA LEU A 96 -11.43 15.33 5.19
C LEU A 96 -12.95 15.09 5.31
N GLY A 97 -13.45 14.75 6.50
CA GLY A 97 -14.88 14.49 6.73
C GLY A 97 -15.37 13.14 6.21
N TYR A 98 -14.48 12.15 6.07
CA TYR A 98 -14.86 10.81 5.64
C TYR A 98 -15.65 10.11 6.75
N ILE A 99 -16.57 9.23 6.35
CA ILE A 99 -17.24 8.34 7.30
C ILE A 99 -16.23 7.29 7.76
N ASP A 100 -16.09 7.16 9.08
CA ASP A 100 -15.38 6.05 9.70
C ASP A 100 -16.23 4.78 9.60
N GLY A 101 -15.93 3.97 8.59
CA GLY A 101 -16.67 2.74 8.35
C GLY A 101 -16.37 1.64 9.38
N THR A 102 -15.31 1.75 10.19
CA THR A 102 -15.08 0.82 11.31
C THR A 102 -16.11 1.02 12.42
N LYS A 103 -16.57 2.26 12.62
CA LYS A 103 -17.68 2.60 13.51
C LYS A 103 -19.04 2.29 12.87
N LEU A 104 -19.16 2.49 11.55
CA LEU A 104 -20.41 2.23 10.83
C LEU A 104 -20.75 0.73 10.76
N TYR A 105 -19.72 -0.12 10.71
CA TYR A 105 -19.82 -1.58 10.59
C TYR A 105 -18.98 -2.28 11.67
N PRO A 106 -19.37 -2.18 12.97
CA PRO A 106 -18.56 -2.72 14.07
C PRO A 106 -18.49 -4.25 14.08
N ASP A 107 -19.39 -4.92 13.35
CA ASP A 107 -19.40 -6.37 13.17
C ASP A 107 -18.43 -6.87 12.10
N PHE A 108 -17.89 -5.96 11.27
CA PHE A 108 -16.93 -6.32 10.23
C PHE A 108 -15.59 -6.67 10.87
N LYS A 109 -15.15 -7.92 10.68
CA LYS A 109 -13.87 -8.44 11.17
C LYS A 109 -12.90 -8.60 10.01
N PRO A 110 -11.97 -7.66 9.79
CA PRO A 110 -10.96 -7.79 8.76
C PRO A 110 -9.94 -8.88 9.14
N THR A 111 -9.35 -9.52 8.12
CA THR A 111 -8.16 -10.36 8.31
C THR A 111 -7.04 -9.50 8.89
N THR A 112 -6.41 -9.96 9.97
CA THR A 112 -5.27 -9.25 10.57
C THR A 112 -4.05 -9.37 9.66
N PHE A 113 -3.14 -8.40 9.75
CA PHE A 113 -1.89 -8.46 9.00
C PHE A 113 -1.06 -9.71 9.36
N GLU A 114 -1.07 -10.13 10.64
CA GLU A 114 -0.42 -11.36 11.10
C GLU A 114 -1.01 -12.61 10.45
N ALA A 115 -2.34 -12.74 10.39
CA ALA A 115 -2.99 -13.88 9.76
C ALA A 115 -2.67 -13.95 8.26
N PHE A 116 -2.72 -12.80 7.57
CA PHE A 116 -2.31 -12.69 6.18
C PHE A 116 -0.83 -13.09 5.99
N LEU A 117 0.06 -12.57 6.82
CA LEU A 117 1.50 -12.87 6.72
C LEU A 117 1.79 -14.35 6.97
N LYS A 118 1.03 -14.99 7.87
CA LYS A 118 1.10 -16.44 8.06
C LYS A 118 0.73 -17.19 6.79
N GLU A 119 -0.35 -16.81 6.11
CA GLU A 119 -0.75 -17.43 4.83
C GLU A 119 0.34 -17.28 3.75
N VAL A 120 1.00 -16.13 3.70
CA VAL A 120 2.13 -15.89 2.79
C VAL A 120 3.30 -16.83 3.11
N LEU A 121 3.73 -16.90 4.38
CA LEU A 121 4.84 -17.75 4.81
C LEU A 121 4.55 -19.25 4.66
N ASP A 122 3.28 -19.64 4.82
CA ASP A 122 2.80 -21.00 4.57
C ASP A 122 2.71 -21.35 3.07
N GLY A 123 2.93 -20.37 2.16
CA GLY A 123 2.79 -20.55 0.72
C GLY A 123 1.34 -20.71 0.22
N LYS A 124 0.36 -20.25 1.01
CA LYS A 124 -1.09 -20.40 0.75
C LYS A 124 -1.77 -19.12 0.27
N SER A 125 -1.06 -17.98 0.29
CA SER A 125 -1.61 -16.70 -0.14
C SER A 125 -1.93 -16.69 -1.65
N VAL A 126 -3.04 -16.04 -2.02
CA VAL A 126 -3.41 -15.85 -3.43
C VAL A 126 -2.53 -14.79 -4.08
N THR A 127 -1.90 -15.11 -5.20
CA THR A 127 -1.14 -14.13 -6.00
C THR A 127 -2.12 -13.28 -6.79
N ILE A 128 -2.20 -11.99 -6.47
CA ILE A 128 -3.20 -11.06 -7.04
C ILE A 128 -2.88 -10.66 -8.49
N TYR A 129 -1.66 -10.98 -8.97
CA TYR A 129 -1.19 -10.72 -10.33
C TYR A 129 -0.43 -11.91 -10.92
N GLU A 130 -1.08 -13.06 -11.03
CA GLU A 130 -0.49 -14.24 -11.69
C GLU A 130 0.06 -13.94 -13.09
N SER A 131 -0.58 -13.02 -13.83
CA SER A 131 -0.10 -12.57 -15.13
C SER A 131 1.20 -11.76 -15.06
N LEU A 132 1.40 -10.91 -14.03
CA LEU A 132 2.67 -10.17 -13.85
C LEU A 132 3.81 -11.06 -13.33
N LYS A 133 3.50 -12.20 -12.70
CA LYS A 133 4.51 -13.13 -12.19
C LYS A 133 5.47 -13.57 -13.29
N HIS A 134 4.94 -13.92 -14.46
CA HIS A 134 5.73 -14.34 -15.61
C HIS A 134 6.66 -13.22 -16.13
N ASP A 135 6.18 -11.98 -16.15
CA ASP A 135 6.95 -10.83 -16.65
C ASP A 135 8.03 -10.40 -15.64
N LEU A 136 7.72 -10.42 -14.35
CA LEU A 136 8.67 -10.12 -13.28
C LEU A 136 9.75 -11.20 -13.16
N GLU A 137 9.41 -12.48 -13.31
CA GLU A 137 10.38 -13.59 -13.31
C GLU A 137 11.35 -13.49 -14.50
N LYS A 138 10.88 -13.02 -15.66
CA LYS A 138 11.70 -12.79 -16.84
C LYS A 138 12.69 -11.62 -16.66
N GLU A 139 12.26 -10.54 -16.04
CA GLU A 139 13.11 -9.40 -15.70
C GLU A 139 14.12 -9.73 -14.58
N ALA A 140 13.68 -10.43 -13.53
CA ALA A 140 14.56 -10.86 -12.43
C ALA A 140 15.70 -11.77 -12.91
N LYS A 141 15.43 -12.69 -13.87
CA LYS A 141 16.47 -13.52 -14.49
C LYS A 141 17.52 -12.71 -15.25
N LYS A 142 17.16 -11.58 -15.89
CA LYS A 142 18.13 -10.71 -16.58
C LYS A 142 19.04 -9.95 -15.62
N LEU A 143 18.59 -9.68 -14.41
CA LEU A 143 19.37 -8.94 -13.41
C LEU A 143 20.44 -9.82 -12.71
N TRP A 144 20.38 -11.14 -12.91
CA TRP A 144 21.22 -12.14 -12.25
C TRP A 144 22.03 -13.01 -13.24
N THR A 145 22.05 -12.63 -14.52
CA THR A 145 22.93 -13.15 -15.58
C THR A 145 23.76 -12.02 -16.15
#